data_AF-A0A955NM73-F1
#
_entry.id   AF-A0A955NM73-F1
#
_cell.length_a   1.000
_cell.length_b   1.000
_cell.length_c   1.000
_cell.angle_alpha   90.00
_cell.angle_beta   90.00
_cell.angle_gamma   90.00
#
_symmetry.space_group_name_H-M   'P 1'
#
loop_
_entity.id
_entity.type
_entity.pdbx_description
1 polymer ?
#
loop_
_entity_poly.entity_id
_entity_poly.type
_entity_poly.pdbx_seq_one_letter_code
_entity_poly.pdbx_strand_id
1 'polypeptide(L)'
;RESALLAVEKEFTGDGASAMKKTSRGEDLEATLMRRGLPFNIDAATRLDPDWLQVCQRVSQSENGLARWEVAAARKELAREAKERIQHIVREFGAGEEYQG
;
A
#
# COMPACT_ATOMS: atom_id res chain seq x y z
N ARG A 1 -11.69 7.87 8.46
CA ARG A 1 -11.29 7.06 7.29
C ARG A 1 -10.00 7.59 6.68
N GLU A 2 -10.01 8.82 6.18
CA GLU A 2 -8.81 9.49 5.62
C GLU A 2 -7.59 9.47 6.57
N SER A 3 -7.80 9.68 7.87
CA SER A 3 -6.71 9.61 8.86
C SER A 3 -6.02 8.24 8.94
N ALA A 4 -6.78 7.15 8.80
CA ALA A 4 -6.20 5.79 8.77
C ALA A 4 -5.40 5.55 7.49
N LEU A 5 -5.89 6.09 6.37
CA LEU A 5 -5.21 5.97 5.09
C LEU A 5 -3.87 6.71 5.08
N LEU A 6 -3.87 7.93 5.63
CA LEU A 6 -2.67 8.74 5.82
C LEU A 6 -1.69 8.11 6.82
N ALA A 7 -2.19 7.47 7.89
CA ALA A 7 -1.35 6.77 8.84
C ALA A 7 -0.59 5.61 8.19
N VAL A 8 -1.27 4.82 7.36
CA VAL A 8 -0.63 3.74 6.61
C VAL A 8 0.38 4.28 5.59
N GLU A 9 0.04 5.33 4.84
CA GLU A 9 0.98 5.97 3.92
C GLU A 9 2.24 6.47 4.65
N LYS A 10 2.06 7.12 5.80
CA LYS A 10 3.17 7.62 6.63
C LYS A 10 4.05 6.49 7.16
N GLU A 11 3.45 5.38 7.58
CA GLU A 11 4.18 4.21 8.07
C GLU A 11 5.12 3.65 6.98
N PHE A 12 4.59 3.37 5.79
CA PHE A 12 5.39 2.80 4.71
C PHE A 12 6.41 3.79 4.15
N THR A 13 6.07 5.08 4.06
CA THR A 13 7.02 6.10 3.62
C THR A 13 8.14 6.35 4.64
N GLY A 14 7.85 6.25 5.94
CA GLY A 14 8.85 6.24 7.01
C GLY A 14 9.85 5.09 6.89
N ASP A 15 9.41 3.95 6.36
CA ASP A 15 10.23 2.77 6.08
C ASP A 15 10.95 2.80 4.71
N GLY A 16 10.98 3.97 4.06
CA GLY A 16 11.68 4.15 2.79
C GLY A 16 10.86 3.76 1.56
N ALA A 17 9.55 3.54 1.67
CA ALA A 17 8.69 3.45 0.51
C ALA A 17 8.49 4.83 -0.13
N SER A 18 8.37 4.86 -1.45
CA SER A 18 7.87 6.01 -2.19
C SER A 18 6.37 5.83 -2.45
N ALA A 19 5.59 6.91 -2.35
CA ALA A 19 4.16 6.89 -2.63
C ALA A 19 3.82 7.60 -3.95
N MET A 20 2.88 7.05 -4.71
CA MET A 20 2.39 7.57 -5.98
C MET A 20 0.87 7.55 -5.98
N LYS A 21 0.27 8.71 -6.25
CA LYS A 21 -1.19 8.90 -6.36
C LYS A 21 -1.65 9.25 -7.78
N LYS A 22 -0.69 9.54 -8.66
CA LYS A 22 -0.94 9.92 -10.05
C LYS A 22 -0.04 9.13 -10.99
N THR A 23 -0.53 8.82 -12.18
CA THR A 23 0.27 8.20 -13.24
C THR A 23 1.37 9.16 -13.70
N SER A 24 2.32 8.65 -14.49
CA SER A 24 3.34 9.48 -15.16
C SER A 24 2.78 10.52 -16.13
N ARG A 25 1.49 10.40 -16.51
CA ARG A 25 0.75 11.35 -17.33
C ARG A 25 -0.09 12.35 -16.52
N GLY A 26 -0.07 12.24 -15.19
CA GLY A 26 -0.78 13.14 -14.28
C GLY A 26 -2.23 12.73 -13.97
N GLU A 27 -2.69 11.58 -14.46
CA GLU A 27 -4.02 11.04 -14.18
C GLU A 27 -4.10 10.52 -12.75
N ASP A 28 -5.23 10.74 -12.07
CA ASP A 28 -5.44 10.22 -10.71
C ASP A 28 -5.58 8.69 -10.74
N LEU A 29 -4.93 8.00 -9.80
CA LEU A 29 -5.01 6.54 -9.70
C LEU A 29 -6.27 6.06 -8.95
N GLU A 30 -7.02 6.97 -8.34
CA GLU A 30 -8.06 6.71 -7.35
C GLU A 30 -7.54 5.78 -6.21
N ALA A 31 -6.23 5.82 -6.00
CA ALA A 31 -5.47 4.91 -5.17
C ALA A 31 -4.13 5.52 -4.77
N THR A 32 -3.58 5.04 -3.66
CA THR A 32 -2.20 5.31 -3.25
C THR A 32 -1.37 4.06 -3.47
N LEU A 33 -0.40 4.13 -4.37
CA LEU A 33 0.57 3.08 -4.62
C LEU A 33 1.87 3.38 -3.86
N MET A 34 2.25 2.51 -2.94
CA MET A 34 3.48 2.61 -2.15
C MET A 34 4.45 1.52 -2.58
N ARG A 35 5.70 1.88 -2.86
CA ARG A 35 6.76 0.95 -3.29
C ARG A 35 8.04 1.16 -2.51
N ARG A 36 8.59 0.10 -1.92
CA ARG A 36 9.91 0.06 -1.29
C ARG A 36 10.80 -0.89 -2.09
N GLY A 37 12.04 -0.50 -2.41
CA GLY A 37 12.96 -1.34 -3.18
C GLY A 37 12.51 -1.63 -4.63
N LEU A 38 11.50 -0.91 -5.13
CA LEU A 38 10.96 -1.08 -6.48
C LEU A 38 10.72 0.29 -7.13
N PRO A 39 11.34 0.60 -8.28
CA PRO A 39 11.05 1.84 -9.00
C PRO A 39 9.62 1.82 -9.56
N PHE A 40 9.05 3.00 -9.81
CA PHE A 40 7.75 3.11 -10.46
C PHE A 40 7.78 2.76 -11.95
N ASN A 41 8.90 3.04 -12.61
CA ASN A 41 9.16 2.63 -13.98
C ASN A 41 10.00 1.35 -13.97
N ILE A 42 9.47 0.27 -14.55
CA ILE A 42 10.12 -1.04 -14.62
C ILE A 42 10.38 -1.34 -16.09
N ASP A 43 11.64 -1.61 -16.41
CA ASP A 43 12.11 -2.02 -17.73
C ASP A 43 12.93 -3.32 -17.65
N ALA A 44 13.44 -3.79 -18.79
CA ALA A 44 14.24 -5.01 -18.86
C ALA A 44 15.59 -4.92 -18.11
N ALA A 45 16.07 -3.72 -17.80
CA ALA A 45 17.31 -3.51 -17.06
C ALA A 45 17.08 -3.40 -15.54
N THR A 46 15.82 -3.29 -15.11
CA THR A 46 15.45 -3.09 -13.72
C THR A 46 15.75 -4.34 -12.90
N ARG A 47 16.65 -4.19 -11.92
CA ARG A 47 16.92 -5.23 -10.91
C ARG A 47 15.99 -5.04 -9.73
N LEU A 48 15.23 -6.08 -9.42
CA LEU A 48 14.35 -6.10 -8.26
C LEU A 48 15.17 -6.31 -7.00
N ASP A 49 15.00 -5.42 -6.02
CA ASP A 49 15.62 -5.58 -4.71
C ASP A 49 15.06 -6.83 -4.00
N PRO A 50 15.89 -7.69 -3.38
CA PRO A 50 15.39 -8.89 -2.69
C PRO A 50 14.38 -8.59 -1.56
N ASP A 51 14.28 -7.34 -1.12
CA ASP A 51 13.36 -6.86 -0.09
C ASP A 51 12.26 -5.92 -0.61
N TRP A 52 11.99 -5.98 -1.93
CA TRP A 52 10.97 -5.15 -2.54
C TRP A 52 9.57 -5.44 -1.96
N LEU A 53 8.81 -4.37 -1.79
CA LEU A 53 7.43 -4.37 -1.30
C LEU A 53 6.60 -3.37 -2.10
N GLN A 54 5.39 -3.78 -2.46
CA GLN A 54 4.36 -2.95 -3.05
C GLN A 54 3.08 -3.06 -2.23
N VAL A 55 2.54 -1.92 -1.83
CA VAL A 55 1.22 -1.80 -1.19
C VAL A 55 0.38 -0.87 -2.03
N CYS A 56 -0.76 -1.35 -2.51
CA CYS A 56 -1.76 -0.54 -3.18
C CYS A 56 -2.95 -0.34 -2.25
N GLN A 57 -3.34 0.91 -2.06
CA GLN A 57 -4.45 1.33 -1.23
C GLN A 57 -5.51 1.97 -2.11
N ARG A 58 -6.68 1.35 -2.22
CA ARG A 58 -7.82 1.90 -2.98
C ARG A 58 -8.92 2.29 -2.01
N VAL A 59 -9.38 3.53 -2.06
CA VAL A 59 -10.49 3.97 -1.20
C VAL A 59 -11.74 3.18 -1.58
N SER A 60 -12.38 2.54 -0.60
CA SER A 60 -13.63 1.82 -0.86
C SER A 60 -14.78 2.83 -0.94
N GLN A 61 -15.66 2.66 -1.93
CA GLN A 61 -16.90 3.43 -2.05
C GLN A 61 -18.05 2.86 -1.20
N SER A 62 -17.87 1.71 -0.56
CA SER A 62 -18.89 1.09 0.29
C SER A 62 -18.96 1.74 1.69
N GLU A 63 -20.16 1.80 2.26
CA GLU A 63 -20.37 2.36 3.61
C GLU A 63 -19.64 1.57 4.71
N ASN A 64 -19.27 0.31 4.47
CA ASN A 64 -18.68 -0.58 5.49
C ASN A 64 -17.17 -0.82 5.31
N GLY A 65 -16.57 -0.47 4.17
CA GLY A 65 -15.14 -0.70 3.92
C GLY A 65 -14.30 0.58 4.05
N LEU A 66 -13.18 0.52 4.78
CA LEU A 66 -12.24 1.65 4.85
C LEU A 66 -11.48 1.83 3.52
N ALA A 67 -10.87 0.75 3.04
CA ALA A 67 -10.10 0.68 1.79
C ALA A 67 -9.87 -0.78 1.40
N ARG A 68 -9.64 -1.03 0.12
CA ARG A 68 -9.12 -2.30 -0.39
C ARG A 68 -7.61 -2.20 -0.48
N TRP A 69 -6.92 -3.20 0.06
CA TRP A 69 -5.47 -3.26 0.09
C TRP A 69 -4.97 -4.42 -0.75
N GLU A 70 -4.01 -4.17 -1.62
CA GLU A 70 -3.29 -5.20 -2.36
C GLU A 70 -1.82 -5.12 -1.97
N VAL A 71 -1.27 -6.23 -1.47
CA VAL A 71 0.12 -6.31 -1.02
C VAL A 71 0.86 -7.36 -1.82
N ALA A 72 1.94 -6.96 -2.48
CA ALA A 72 2.86 -7.82 -3.19
C ALA A 72 4.27 -7.57 -2.67
N ALA A 73 5.07 -8.61 -2.48
CA ALA A 73 6.44 -8.46 -2.00
C ALA A 73 7.35 -9.53 -2.61
N ALA A 74 8.66 -9.30 -2.49
CA ALA A 74 9.68 -10.25 -2.91
C ALA A 74 9.57 -11.61 -2.20
N ARG A 75 9.09 -11.60 -0.95
CA ARG A 75 9.00 -12.77 -0.07
C ARG A 75 7.64 -12.79 0.64
N LYS A 76 7.14 -13.99 0.95
CA LYS A 76 5.81 -14.17 1.57
C LYS A 76 5.76 -13.54 2.96
N GLU A 77 6.88 -13.59 3.68
CA GLU A 77 7.04 -13.06 5.03
C GLU A 77 6.87 -11.54 5.03
N LEU A 78 7.53 -10.85 4.07
CA LEU A 78 7.39 -9.40 3.89
C LEU A 78 5.95 -8.99 3.56
N ALA A 79 5.28 -9.74 2.69
CA ALA A 79 3.87 -9.48 2.37
C ALA A 79 2.97 -9.67 3.59
N ARG A 80 3.22 -10.70 4.42
CA ARG A 80 2.47 -10.96 5.65
C ARG A 80 2.69 -9.84 6.67
N GLU A 81 3.94 -9.47 6.94
CA GLU A 81 4.28 -8.40 7.87
C GLU A 81 3.66 -7.06 7.46
N ALA A 82 3.69 -6.73 6.17
CA ALA A 82 3.03 -5.53 5.66
C ALA A 82 1.51 -5.56 5.87
N LYS A 83 0.85 -6.71 5.65
CA LYS A 83 -0.58 -6.88 5.93
C LYS A 83 -0.89 -6.73 7.42
N GLU A 84 -0.09 -7.33 8.30
CA GLU A 84 -0.25 -7.25 9.75
C GLU A 84 -0.12 -5.79 10.24
N ARG A 85 0.85 -5.04 9.73
CA ARG A 85 1.01 -3.61 10.02
C ARG A 85 -0.18 -2.77 9.57
N ILE A 86 -0.65 -3.00 8.34
CA ILE A 86 -1.86 -2.33 7.83
C ILE A 86 -3.04 -2.62 8.76
N GLN A 87 -3.27 -3.89 9.12
CA GLN A 87 -4.36 -4.27 10.01
C GLN A 87 -4.24 -3.62 11.38
N HIS A 88 -3.03 -3.58 11.95
CA HIS A 88 -2.78 -2.95 13.24
C HIS A 88 -3.16 -1.47 13.21
N ILE A 89 -2.65 -0.72 12.23
CA ILE A 89 -2.97 0.71 12.05
C ILE A 89 -4.47 0.88 11.85
N VAL A 90 -5.08 0.14 10.93
CA VAL A 90 -6.50 0.27 10.59
C VAL A 90 -7.42 0.01 11.79
N ARG A 91 -7.06 -0.95 12.66
CA ARG A 91 -7.80 -1.25 13.90
C ARG A 91 -7.79 -0.09 14.88
N GLU A 92 -6.67 0.63 15.01
CA GLU A 92 -6.58 1.81 15.90
C GLU A 92 -7.56 2.93 15.52
N PHE A 93 -7.95 2.99 14.24
CA PHE A 93 -8.91 3.98 13.73
C PHE A 93 -10.36 3.46 13.67
N GLY A 94 -10.66 2.31 14.30
CA GLY A 94 -12.03 1.80 14.44
C GLY A 94 -12.66 1.26 13.15
N ALA A 95 -11.87 1.03 12.11
CA ALA A 95 -12.32 0.35 10.89
C ALA A 95 -12.26 -1.16 11.11
N GLY A 96 -13.35 -1.70 11.66
CA GLY A 96 -13.52 -3.13 11.87
C GLY A 96 -13.58 -3.93 10.56
N GLU A 97 -12.88 -5.06 10.61
CA GLU A 97 -12.99 -6.25 9.77
C GLU A 97 -12.62 -6.16 8.27
N GLU A 98 -11.55 -6.91 7.95
CA GLU A 98 -11.10 -7.32 6.63
C GLU A 98 -12.25 -7.80 5.74
N TYR A 99 -12.37 -7.23 4.54
CA TYR A 99 -12.95 -7.96 3.41
C TYR A 99 -11.81 -8.53 2.58
N GLN A 100 -11.62 -9.85 2.67
CA GLN A 100 -10.72 -10.61 1.82
C GLN A 100 -11.35 -10.84 0.45
N GLY A 101 -10.55 -10.65 -0.60
CA GLY A 101 -10.83 -11.12 -1.95
C GLY A 101 -9.53 -11.55 -2.60
#